data_AF-A0A419SUZ4-F1
#
_entry.id   AF-A0A419SUZ4-F1
#
_cell.length_a   1.000
_cell.length_b   1.000
_cell.length_c   1.000
_cell.angle_alpha   90.00
_cell.angle_beta   90.00
_cell.angle_gamma   90.00
#
_symmetry.space_group_name_H-M   'P 1'
#
loop_
_entity.id
_entity.type
_entity.pdbx_description
1 polymer ?
#
loop_
_entity_poly.entity_id
_entity_poly.type
_entity_poly.pdbx_seq_one_letter_code
_entity_poly.pdbx_strand_id
1 'polypeptide(L)'
;MYLYNSYDSLTEREILNDLIMSEKHLSMSYNNAIVESPCPVLRKIFSECLSNTQNIEYSIYDAIEKRGWNNNKLVSEREVKNILKRYELTM
;
A
#
# COMPACT_ATOMS: atom_id res chain seq x y z
N MET A 1 6.48 19.72 41.10
CA MET A 1 5.30 19.15 40.39
C MET A 1 5.80 18.76 39.01
N TYR A 2 6.03 17.46 38.76
CA TYR A 2 6.50 17.00 37.45
C TYR A 2 5.44 17.29 36.40
N LEU A 3 5.81 18.03 35.35
CA LEU A 3 4.97 18.26 34.19
C LEU A 3 4.66 16.89 33.57
N TYR A 4 3.39 16.51 33.62
CA TYR A 4 2.89 15.28 32.99
C TYR A 4 3.10 15.43 31.48
N ASN A 5 3.93 14.56 30.90
CA ASN A 5 4.19 14.51 29.47
C ASN A 5 2.87 14.54 28.69
N SER A 6 2.71 15.55 27.83
CA SER A 6 1.76 15.45 26.73
C SER A 6 2.25 14.31 25.83
N TYR A 7 1.60 13.14 25.90
CA TYR A 7 1.73 12.18 24.82
C TYR A 7 1.19 12.87 23.57
N ASP A 8 2.08 13.27 22.67
CA ASP A 8 1.71 13.76 21.35
C ASP A 8 1.10 12.55 20.62
N SER A 9 -0.22 12.42 20.70
CA SER A 9 -0.95 11.35 20.04
C SER A 9 -0.84 11.58 18.55
N LEU A 10 -0.38 10.57 17.81
CA LEU A 10 -0.35 10.62 16.35
C LEU A 10 -1.71 11.08 15.82
N THR A 11 -1.68 12.00 14.87
CA THR A 11 -2.89 12.40 14.15
C THR A 11 -3.41 11.23 13.32
N GLU A 12 -4.71 11.22 13.02
CA GLU A 12 -5.31 10.18 12.16
C GLU A 12 -4.59 10.10 10.80
N ARG A 13 -4.12 11.23 10.26
CA ARG A 13 -3.34 11.26 9.02
C ARG A 13 -1.98 10.57 9.17
N GLU A 14 -1.29 10.80 10.28
CA GLU A 14 -0.02 10.12 10.57
C GLU A 14 -0.22 8.62 10.79
N ILE A 15 -1.31 8.23 11.46
CA ILE A 15 -1.67 6.82 11.64
C ILE A 15 -1.94 6.15 10.29
N LEU A 16 -2.75 6.75 9.41
CA LEU A 16 -3.03 6.18 8.08
C LEU A 16 -1.76 6.14 7.21
N ASN A 17 -0.88 7.14 7.32
CA ASN A 17 0.41 7.14 6.63
C ASN A 17 1.36 6.05 7.16
N ASP A 18 1.38 5.81 8.46
CA ASP A 18 2.19 4.73 9.05
C ASP A 18 1.66 3.35 8.64
N LEU A 19 0.34 3.17 8.66
CA LEU A 19 -0.32 1.95 8.19
C LEU A 19 0.03 1.66 6.73
N ILE A 20 -0.06 2.65 5.82
CA ILE A 20 0.25 2.41 4.41
C ILE A 20 1.73 2.07 4.18
N MET A 21 2.64 2.65 4.97
CA MET A 21 4.07 2.30 4.88
C MET A 21 4.32 0.87 5.38
N SER A 22 3.62 0.46 6.44
CA SER A 22 3.68 -0.89 6.97
C SER A 22 3.16 -1.92 5.96
N GLU A 23 2.00 -1.69 5.34
CA GLU A 23 1.45 -2.59 4.32
C GLU A 23 2.36 -2.70 3.09
N LYS A 24 3.00 -1.61 2.67
CA LYS A 24 4.00 -1.63 1.58
C LYS A 24 5.22 -2.47 1.93
N HIS A 25 5.71 -2.34 3.16
CA HIS A 25 6.83 -3.13 3.64
C HIS A 25 6.48 -4.64 3.69
N LEU A 26 5.28 -4.98 4.19
CA LEU A 26 4.78 -6.35 4.19
C LEU A 26 4.63 -6.91 2.77
N SER A 27 4.08 -6.11 1.84
CA SER A 27 3.94 -6.50 0.44
C SER A 27 5.28 -6.85 -0.20
N MET A 28 6.29 -6.01 0.00
CA MET A 28 7.66 -6.27 -0.48
C MET A 28 8.24 -7.55 0.15
N SER A 29 8.04 -7.73 1.46
CA SER A 29 8.54 -8.88 2.20
C SER A 29 7.93 -10.20 1.69
N TYR A 30 6.61 -10.24 1.49
CA TYR A 30 5.93 -11.41 0.94
C TYR A 30 6.33 -11.68 -0.51
N ASN A 31 6.49 -10.64 -1.32
CA ASN A 31 6.94 -10.80 -2.70
C ASN A 31 8.35 -11.41 -2.78
N ASN A 32 9.28 -10.92 -1.96
CA ASN A 32 10.63 -11.51 -1.86
C ASN A 32 10.55 -12.97 -1.42
N ALA A 33 9.74 -13.28 -0.39
CA ALA A 33 9.56 -14.65 0.08
C ALA A 33 8.96 -15.59 -0.98
N ILE A 34 8.05 -15.10 -1.85
CA ILE A 34 7.50 -15.88 -2.97
C ILE A 34 8.59 -16.22 -3.99
N VAL A 35 9.41 -15.23 -4.36
CA VAL A 35 10.46 -15.39 -5.38
C VAL A 35 11.60 -16.27 -4.88
N GLU A 36 11.96 -16.17 -3.61
CA GLU A 36 13.06 -16.90 -3.00
C GLU A 36 12.66 -18.32 -2.52
N SER A 37 11.36 -18.61 -2.35
CA SER A 37 10.92 -19.91 -1.83
C SER A 37 10.82 -20.99 -2.92
N PRO A 38 11.59 -22.09 -2.80
CA PRO A 38 11.46 -23.22 -3.72
C PRO A 38 10.20 -24.05 -3.46
N CYS A 39 9.60 -23.95 -2.27
CA CYS A 39 8.45 -24.76 -1.85
C CYS A 39 7.12 -24.21 -2.41
N PRO A 40 6.38 -24.96 -3.25
CA PRO A 40 5.12 -24.50 -3.84
C PRO A 40 4.05 -24.15 -2.79
N VAL A 41 4.00 -24.90 -1.68
CA VAL A 41 3.03 -24.67 -0.60
C VAL A 41 3.32 -23.34 0.09
N LEU A 42 4.58 -23.04 0.40
CA LEU A 42 4.97 -21.78 1.00
C LEU A 42 4.71 -20.61 0.05
N ARG A 43 5.01 -20.75 -1.25
CA ARG A 43 4.67 -19.72 -2.25
C ARG A 43 3.17 -19.42 -2.26
N LYS A 44 2.32 -20.44 -2.19
CA LYS A 44 0.86 -20.26 -2.15
C LYS A 44 0.45 -19.47 -0.90
N ILE A 45 0.96 -19.84 0.27
CA ILE A 45 0.66 -19.13 1.54
C ILE A 45 1.10 -17.67 1.46
N PHE A 46 2.33 -17.39 1.01
CA PHE A 46 2.80 -16.01 0.88
C PHE A 46 2.00 -15.21 -0.17
N SER A 47 1.52 -15.85 -1.24
CA SER A 47 0.66 -15.20 -2.24
C SER A 47 -0.71 -14.82 -1.66
N GLU A 48 -1.27 -15.68 -0.80
CA GLU A 48 -2.51 -15.38 -0.07
C GLU A 48 -2.31 -14.23 0.92
N CYS A 49 -1.19 -14.22 1.67
CA CYS A 49 -0.84 -13.11 2.55
C CYS A 49 -0.66 -11.79 1.78
N LEU A 50 0.08 -11.82 0.67
CA LEU A 50 0.28 -10.66 -0.20
C LEU A 50 -1.06 -10.10 -0.70
N SER A 51 -1.96 -10.97 -1.15
CA SER A 51 -3.30 -10.55 -1.62
C SER A 51 -4.10 -9.87 -0.50
N ASN A 52 -4.02 -10.39 0.73
CA ASN A 52 -4.68 -9.80 1.88
C ASN A 52 -4.10 -8.43 2.24
N THR A 53 -2.77 -8.31 2.30
CA THR A 53 -2.06 -7.03 2.51
C THR A 53 -2.45 -5.99 1.47
N GLN A 54 -2.54 -6.36 0.19
CA GLN A 54 -2.96 -5.45 -0.88
C GLN A 54 -4.42 -4.98 -0.72
N ASN A 55 -5.32 -5.85 -0.27
CA ASN A 55 -6.71 -5.47 0.02
C ASN A 55 -6.80 -4.48 1.21
N ILE A 56 -5.96 -4.67 2.23
CA ILE A 56 -5.86 -3.73 3.36
C ILE A 56 -5.29 -2.39 2.88
N GLU A 57 -4.20 -2.40 2.11
CA GLU A 57 -3.60 -1.19 1.53
C GLU A 57 -4.63 -0.40 0.71
N TYR A 58 -5.43 -1.08 -0.11
CA TYR A 58 -6.52 -0.45 -0.87
C TYR A 58 -7.56 0.22 0.05
N SER A 59 -7.94 -0.45 1.13
CA SER A 59 -8.89 0.11 2.11
C SER A 59 -8.33 1.35 2.81
N ILE A 60 -7.02 1.39 3.07
CA ILE A 60 -6.33 2.57 3.62
C ILE A 60 -6.31 3.70 2.58
N TYR A 61 -6.01 3.42 1.31
CA TYR A 61 -6.08 4.44 0.26
C TYR A 61 -7.47 5.05 0.11
N ASP A 62 -8.53 4.23 0.09
CA ASP A 62 -9.91 4.69 0.06
C ASP A 62 -10.25 5.57 1.28
N ALA A 63 -9.76 5.19 2.46
CA ALA A 63 -9.89 6.00 3.67
C ALA A 63 -9.18 7.36 3.57
N ILE A 64 -7.96 7.40 3.02
CA ILE A 64 -7.19 8.63 2.79
C ILE A 64 -7.87 9.50 1.72
N GLU A 65 -8.41 8.88 0.67
CA GLU A 65 -9.10 9.56 -0.43
C GLU A 65 -10.40 10.22 0.05
N LYS A 66 -11.24 9.50 0.78
CA LYS A 66 -12.48 10.03 1.37
C LYS A 66 -12.26 11.24 2.28
N ARG A 67 -11.06 11.37 2.86
CA ARG A 67 -10.66 12.48 3.73
C ARG A 67 -9.98 13.63 2.96
N GLY A 68 -9.79 13.48 1.64
CA GLY A 68 -9.13 14.48 0.81
C GLY A 68 -7.63 14.66 1.11
N TRP A 69 -6.99 13.65 1.71
CA TRP A 69 -5.58 13.72 2.10
C TRP A 69 -4.62 13.22 1.02
N ASN A 70 -5.18 12.65 -0.06
CA ASN A 70 -4.42 12.28 -1.25
C ASN A 70 -4.07 13.52 -2.08
N ASN A 71 -2.76 13.86 -2.13
CA ASN A 71 -2.22 14.82 -3.08
C ASN A 71 -2.06 14.22 -4.50
N ASN A 72 -2.29 12.92 -4.65
CA ASN A 72 -2.16 12.22 -5.92
C ASN A 72 -3.42 12.48 -6.74
N LYS A 73 -3.29 13.29 -7.78
CA LYS A 73 -4.34 13.56 -8.75
C LYS A 73 -4.77 12.24 -9.38
N LEU A 74 -6.05 11.88 -9.25
CA LEU A 74 -6.61 10.76 -10.00
C LEU A 74 -6.33 10.98 -11.49
N VAL A 75 -5.67 10.00 -12.10
CA VAL A 75 -5.33 10.01 -13.52
C VAL A 75 -6.62 9.76 -14.31
N SER A 76 -6.93 10.63 -15.27
CA SER A 76 -8.14 10.50 -16.07
C SER A 76 -8.12 9.22 -16.91
N GLU A 77 -9.29 8.67 -17.27
CA GLU A 77 -9.39 7.51 -18.18
C GLU A 77 -8.61 7.72 -19.48
N ARG A 78 -8.55 8.96 -19.97
CA ARG A 78 -7.78 9.35 -21.15
C ARG A 78 -6.28 9.17 -20.94
N GLU A 79 -5.76 9.56 -19.77
CA GLU A 79 -4.37 9.38 -19.43
C GLU A 79 -4.04 7.90 -19.21
N VAL A 80 -4.93 7.12 -18.59
CA VAL A 80 -4.79 5.65 -18.49
C VAL A 80 -4.68 5.01 -19.88
N LYS A 81 -5.59 5.36 -20.81
CA LYS A 81 -5.54 4.87 -22.21
C LYS A 81 -4.23 5.27 -22.91
N ASN A 82 -3.75 6.49 -22.68
CA ASN A 82 -2.49 6.95 -23.27
C ASN A 82 -1.27 6.20 -22.70
N ILE A 83 -1.27 5.89 -21.40
CA ILE A 83 -0.20 5.11 -20.75
C ILE A 83 -0.21 3.68 -21.29
N LEU A 84 -1.37 3.02 -21.35
CA LEU A 84 -1.49 1.66 -21.89
C LEU A 84 -0.99 1.58 -23.33
N LYS A 85 -1.43 2.50 -24.19
CA LYS A 85 -0.99 2.59 -25.58
C LYS A 85 0.53 2.80 -25.71
N ARG A 86 1.15 3.52 -24.78
CA ARG A 86 2.60 3.72 -24.77
C ARG A 86 3.36 2.46 -24.37
N TYR A 87 2.86 1.70 -23.39
CA TYR A 87 3.45 0.42 -22.98
C TYR A 87 3.38 -0.64 -24.08
N GLU A 88 2.27 -0.71 -24.82
CA GLU A 88 2.13 -1.63 -25.96
C GLU A 88 3.11 -1.34 -27.11
N LEU A 89 3.59 -0.10 -27.27
CA LEU A 89 4.55 0.29 -28.31
C LEU A 89 6.01 0.04 -27.92
N THR A 90 6.28 -0.38 -26.68
CA THR A 90 7.63 -0.59 -26.13
C THR A 90 7.97 -2.06 -25.85
N MET A 91 7.03 -2.99 -26.08
CA MET A 91 7.26 -4.44 -26.11
C MET A 91 7.32 -4.92 -27.56
#